data_AF-A0A971HF60-F1
#
_entry.id   AF-A0A971HF60-F1
#
_cell.length_a   1.000
_cell.length_b   1.000
_cell.length_c   1.000
_cell.angle_alpha   90.00
_cell.angle_beta   90.00
_cell.angle_gamma   90.00
#
_symmetry.space_group_name_H-M   'P 1'
#
loop_
_entity.id
_entity.type
_entity.pdbx_description
1 polymer ?
#
loop_
_entity_poly.entity_id
_entity_poly.type
_entity_poly.pdbx_seq_one_letter_code
_entity_poly.pdbx_strand_id
1 'polypeptide(L)'
;MALLEVRNLHTYFETRRGTVKAVNDVSYSVEAGKTLGIVGESGSGKSVSAMSIIKLLDGNGYIHSGEIIFDGKDLVNMSIKEMSSIRGNDISVIFQEPMTSLNPVFTIERQLSEPFMIHQGMSKKEAKEKSVEMLRMVKIPNPESVVKQYPFQLSGGMRQRVMIAMALACVPKLLIADEPTTALDVTIQAQILKLMNDLKKEIGTSILFITHDLGVINEMADDVAVMYCGQVVEKAPVRTIFGKDSVYSHPYTEGLMYSVPRLDTPTGVRLEAIPGAVPHPLNLPVGCKFAPRCKYATDKCHREEPKLEEIEKGHEIRCFYPKKGVRSND
;
A
#
# COMPACT_ATOMS: atom_id res chain seq x y z
N MET A 1 20.02 -2.14 -1.39
CA MET A 1 19.67 -2.36 -2.81
C MET A 1 18.15 -2.50 -2.89
N ALA A 2 17.52 -2.01 -3.96
CA ALA A 2 16.08 -2.11 -4.12
C ALA A 2 15.66 -3.58 -4.36
N LEU A 3 14.69 -4.06 -3.59
CA LEU A 3 14.05 -5.36 -3.81
C LEU A 3 12.98 -5.25 -4.88
N LEU A 4 12.22 -4.15 -4.86
CA LEU A 4 11.19 -3.83 -5.84
C LEU A 4 11.46 -2.43 -6.40
N GLU A 5 11.35 -2.29 -7.71
CA GLU A 5 11.35 -1.01 -8.41
C GLU A 5 10.17 -0.96 -9.39
N VAL A 6 9.31 0.02 -9.20
CA VAL A 6 8.23 0.37 -10.14
C VAL A 6 8.70 1.63 -10.86
N ARG A 7 8.74 1.59 -12.20
CA ARG A 7 9.29 2.68 -13.02
C ARG A 7 8.30 3.09 -14.11
N ASN A 8 7.88 4.34 -14.07
CA ASN A 8 6.99 4.97 -15.06
C ASN A 8 5.76 4.09 -15.37
N LEU A 9 5.19 3.48 -14.34
CA LEU A 9 4.08 2.55 -14.47
C LEU A 9 2.82 3.29 -14.90
N HIS A 10 2.16 2.75 -15.92
CA HIS A 10 0.87 3.18 -16.40
C HIS A 10 -0.06 1.98 -16.44
N THR A 11 -1.08 1.98 -15.58
CA THR A 11 -2.09 0.91 -15.51
C THR A 11 -3.46 1.54 -15.73
N TYR A 12 -4.11 1.10 -16.80
CA TYR A 12 -5.35 1.69 -17.30
C TYR A 12 -6.49 0.67 -17.26
N PHE A 13 -7.72 1.18 -17.30
CA PHE A 13 -8.92 0.36 -17.40
C PHE A 13 -9.76 0.83 -18.59
N GLU A 14 -10.17 -0.10 -19.44
CA GLU A 14 -11.15 0.18 -20.47
C GLU A 14 -12.56 0.20 -19.88
N THR A 15 -13.32 1.25 -20.19
CA THR A 15 -14.72 1.37 -19.81
C THR A 15 -15.54 1.80 -21.01
N ARG A 16 -16.87 1.61 -20.96
CA ARG A 16 -17.77 2.08 -22.02
C ARG A 16 -17.73 3.61 -22.25
N ARG A 17 -17.25 4.37 -21.26
CA ARG A 17 -17.15 5.84 -21.31
C ARG A 17 -15.75 6.33 -21.67
N GLY A 18 -14.81 5.42 -21.94
CA GLY A 18 -13.42 5.73 -22.25
C GLY A 18 -12.44 5.07 -21.28
N THR A 19 -11.15 5.36 -21.49
CA THR A 19 -10.05 4.77 -20.74
C THR A 19 -9.81 5.52 -19.42
N VAL A 20 -9.88 4.81 -18.30
CA VAL A 20 -9.55 5.33 -16.98
C VAL A 20 -8.06 5.12 -16.71
N LYS A 21 -7.32 6.21 -16.47
CA LYS A 21 -5.89 6.17 -16.15
C LYS A 21 -5.67 6.07 -14.64
N ALA A 22 -5.89 4.88 -14.08
CA ALA A 22 -5.86 4.67 -12.63
C ALA A 22 -4.46 4.80 -12.01
N VAL A 23 -3.43 4.41 -12.76
CA VAL A 23 -2.01 4.63 -12.45
C VAL A 23 -1.41 5.27 -13.69
N ASN A 24 -0.76 6.42 -13.53
CA ASN A 24 -0.32 7.27 -14.63
C ASN A 24 1.01 7.93 -14.27
N ASP A 25 2.12 7.33 -14.71
CA ASP A 25 3.49 7.77 -14.43
C ASP A 25 3.86 7.63 -12.93
N VAL A 26 3.67 6.43 -12.39
CA VAL A 26 4.05 6.08 -11.02
C VAL A 26 5.43 5.44 -10.99
N SER A 27 6.29 6.00 -10.14
CA SER A 27 7.61 5.45 -9.85
C SER A 27 7.85 5.42 -8.35
N TYR A 28 8.28 4.28 -7.83
CA TYR A 28 8.72 4.12 -6.44
C TYR A 28 9.55 2.83 -6.29
N SER A 29 10.25 2.70 -5.17
CA SER A 29 11.08 1.54 -4.88
C SER A 29 10.93 1.11 -3.43
N VAL A 30 11.04 -0.19 -3.18
CA VAL A 30 11.10 -0.78 -1.83
C VAL A 30 12.47 -1.42 -1.67
N GLU A 31 13.22 -1.00 -0.67
CA GLU A 31 14.48 -1.66 -0.31
C GLU A 31 14.22 -2.94 0.49
N ALA A 32 15.13 -3.91 0.36
CA ALA A 32 15.07 -5.13 1.14
C ALA A 32 15.04 -4.85 2.65
N GLY A 33 14.08 -5.44 3.36
CA GLY A 33 13.88 -5.27 4.81
C GLY A 33 13.28 -3.93 5.23
N LYS A 34 12.96 -3.02 4.29
CA LYS A 34 12.28 -1.75 4.58
C LYS A 34 10.79 -1.82 4.31
N THR A 35 10.07 -0.86 4.88
CA THR A 35 8.65 -0.62 4.63
C THR A 35 8.49 0.66 3.81
N LEU A 36 7.89 0.57 2.63
CA LEU A 36 7.36 1.72 1.90
C LEU A 36 5.88 1.87 2.20
N GLY A 37 5.49 3.03 2.73
CA GLY A 37 4.11 3.44 2.88
C GLY A 37 3.58 4.07 1.60
N ILE A 38 2.40 3.67 1.12
CA ILE A 38 1.66 4.39 0.08
C ILE A 38 0.38 4.96 0.69
N VAL A 39 0.22 6.29 0.58
CA VAL A 39 -0.90 7.02 1.18
C VAL A 39 -1.58 7.95 0.19
N GLY A 40 -2.85 8.24 0.42
CA GLY A 40 -3.65 9.13 -0.40
C GLY A 40 -5.14 8.85 -0.25
N GLU A 41 -5.98 9.76 -0.76
CA GLU A 41 -7.43 9.62 -0.76
C GLU A 41 -7.89 8.38 -1.54
N SER A 42 -9.13 7.94 -1.31
CA SER A 42 -9.72 6.85 -2.09
C SER A 42 -9.72 7.16 -3.59
N GLY A 43 -9.44 6.16 -4.42
CA GLY A 43 -9.34 6.33 -5.88
C GLY A 43 -8.05 6.98 -6.38
N SER A 44 -7.04 7.22 -5.52
CA SER A 44 -5.75 7.79 -5.96
C SER A 44 -4.82 6.82 -6.70
N GLY A 45 -5.21 5.55 -6.87
CA GLY A 45 -4.44 4.55 -7.63
C GLY A 45 -3.54 3.64 -6.78
N LYS A 46 -3.58 3.73 -5.44
CA LYS A 46 -2.71 2.95 -4.53
C LYS A 46 -2.84 1.43 -4.74
N SER A 47 -4.04 0.90 -4.54
CA SER A 47 -4.37 -0.52 -4.70
C SER A 47 -4.09 -1.00 -6.12
N VAL A 48 -4.43 -0.20 -7.13
CA VAL A 48 -4.14 -0.55 -8.54
C VAL A 48 -2.64 -0.65 -8.79
N SER A 49 -1.83 0.26 -8.24
CA SER A 49 -0.37 0.19 -8.38
C SER A 49 0.19 -1.09 -7.77
N ALA A 50 -0.37 -1.51 -6.63
CA ALA A 50 0.02 -2.73 -5.94
C ALA A 50 -0.43 -4.00 -6.66
N MET A 51 -1.68 -4.02 -7.15
CA MET A 51 -2.22 -5.15 -7.92
C MET A 51 -1.52 -5.30 -9.28
N SER A 52 -0.97 -4.21 -9.83
CA SER A 52 -0.14 -4.25 -11.04
C SER A 52 1.13 -5.07 -10.84
N ILE A 53 1.78 -4.97 -9.67
CA ILE A 53 3.01 -5.72 -9.33
C ILE A 53 2.78 -7.22 -9.45
N ILE A 54 1.65 -7.68 -8.92
CA ILE A 54 1.30 -9.10 -8.91
C ILE A 54 0.44 -9.50 -10.11
N LYS A 55 0.15 -8.61 -11.06
CA LYS A 55 -0.71 -8.85 -12.23
C LYS A 55 -2.10 -9.42 -11.87
N LEU A 56 -2.71 -8.92 -10.80
CA LEU A 56 -4.09 -9.25 -10.36
C LEU A 56 -5.03 -8.06 -10.57
N LEU A 57 -5.04 -7.54 -11.81
CA LEU A 57 -5.98 -6.48 -12.21
C LEU A 57 -7.33 -7.09 -12.59
N ASP A 58 -8.40 -6.30 -12.50
CA ASP A 58 -9.71 -6.70 -13.03
C ASP A 58 -9.63 -6.96 -14.54
N GLY A 59 -10.59 -7.72 -15.08
CA GLY A 59 -10.55 -8.17 -16.48
C GLY A 59 -10.56 -7.06 -17.54
N ASN A 60 -10.91 -5.83 -17.17
CA ASN A 60 -10.83 -4.65 -18.03
C ASN A 60 -9.60 -3.77 -17.78
N GLY A 61 -8.73 -4.14 -16.82
CA GLY A 61 -7.49 -3.46 -16.47
C GLY A 61 -6.28 -4.07 -17.17
N TYR A 62 -5.32 -3.23 -17.56
CA TYR A 62 -4.07 -3.66 -18.19
C TYR A 62 -2.93 -2.70 -17.87
N ILE A 63 -1.71 -3.24 -17.84
CA ILE A 63 -0.49 -2.44 -17.78
C ILE A 63 -0.25 -1.91 -19.20
N HIS A 64 -0.42 -0.60 -19.38
CA HIS A 64 -0.22 0.08 -20.66
C HIS A 64 1.27 0.23 -20.97
N SER A 65 2.08 0.63 -19.98
CA SER A 65 3.52 0.84 -20.12
C SER A 65 4.22 0.93 -18.77
N GLY A 66 5.55 0.87 -18.77
CA GLY A 66 6.40 0.93 -17.58
C GLY A 66 7.00 -0.42 -17.20
N GLU A 67 7.79 -0.43 -16.15
CA GLU A 67 8.54 -1.61 -15.69
C GLU A 67 8.24 -1.90 -14.22
N ILE A 68 8.24 -3.18 -13.88
CA ILE A 68 8.15 -3.66 -12.50
C ILE A 68 9.26 -4.67 -12.28
N ILE A 69 10.37 -4.23 -11.68
CA ILE A 69 11.55 -5.05 -11.43
C ILE A 69 11.49 -5.54 -9.99
N PHE A 70 11.43 -6.85 -9.80
CA PHE A 70 11.44 -7.50 -8.50
C PHE A 70 12.61 -8.49 -8.43
N ASP A 71 13.51 -8.28 -7.47
CA ASP A 71 14.71 -9.09 -7.26
C ASP A 71 15.50 -9.28 -8.57
N GLY A 72 15.64 -8.18 -9.32
CA GLY A 72 16.31 -8.14 -10.62
C GLY A 72 15.53 -8.70 -11.81
N LYS A 73 14.29 -9.16 -11.63
CA LYS A 73 13.44 -9.74 -12.69
C LYS A 73 12.30 -8.80 -13.07
N ASP A 74 12.08 -8.61 -14.36
CA ASP A 74 10.92 -7.85 -14.85
C ASP A 74 9.65 -8.70 -14.81
N LEU A 75 8.69 -8.30 -13.98
CA LEU A 75 7.42 -8.98 -13.79
C LEU A 75 6.40 -8.72 -14.91
N VAL A 76 6.52 -7.60 -15.64
CA VAL A 76 5.55 -7.21 -16.67
C VAL A 76 5.51 -8.26 -17.77
N ASN A 77 6.68 -8.71 -18.22
CA ASN A 77 6.86 -9.66 -19.31
C ASN A 77 6.75 -11.14 -18.90
N MET A 78 6.52 -11.44 -17.62
CA MET A 78 6.36 -12.83 -17.16
C MET A 78 5.03 -13.44 -17.59
N SER A 79 5.09 -14.72 -17.95
CA SER A 79 3.92 -15.58 -18.17
C SER A 79 3.14 -15.82 -16.88
N ILE A 80 1.89 -16.28 -17.01
CA ILE A 80 1.06 -16.64 -15.85
C ILE A 80 1.73 -17.73 -15.01
N LYS A 81 2.39 -18.70 -15.65
CA LYS A 81 3.07 -19.80 -14.95
C LYS A 81 4.24 -19.31 -14.09
N GLU A 82 5.03 -18.37 -14.62
CA GLU A 82 6.11 -17.73 -13.86
C GLU A 82 5.56 -16.90 -12.71
N MET A 83 4.52 -16.10 -12.96
CA MET A 83 3.85 -15.34 -11.90
C MET A 83 3.27 -16.23 -10.81
N SER A 84 2.72 -17.40 -11.13
CA SER A 84 2.23 -18.36 -10.14
C SER A 84 3.32 -18.91 -9.23
N SER A 85 4.59 -18.93 -9.66
CA SER A 85 5.72 -19.33 -8.81
C SER A 85 6.16 -18.24 -7.84
N ILE A 86 5.84 -16.97 -8.14
CA ILE A 86 6.18 -15.79 -7.34
C ILE A 86 5.07 -15.49 -6.34
N ARG A 87 3.81 -15.52 -6.78
CA ARG A 87 2.64 -15.24 -5.95
C ARG A 87 2.51 -16.26 -4.83
N GLY A 88 2.34 -15.79 -3.60
CA GLY A 88 2.21 -16.63 -2.40
C GLY A 88 3.53 -17.22 -1.91
N ASN A 89 4.62 -17.07 -2.66
CA ASN A 89 5.95 -17.55 -2.31
C ASN A 89 6.93 -16.38 -2.08
N ASP A 90 7.35 -15.70 -3.14
CA ASP A 90 8.27 -14.56 -3.04
C ASP A 90 7.53 -13.23 -2.75
N ILE A 91 6.31 -13.09 -3.28
CA ILE A 91 5.42 -11.94 -3.04
C ILE A 91 4.07 -12.45 -2.54
N SER A 92 3.65 -11.95 -1.39
CA SER A 92 2.33 -12.23 -0.82
C SER A 92 1.54 -10.95 -0.58
N VAL A 93 0.22 -11.10 -0.45
CA VAL A 93 -0.71 -9.98 -0.36
C VAL A 93 -1.70 -10.20 0.78
N ILE A 94 -1.94 -9.14 1.55
CA ILE A 94 -3.11 -9.00 2.42
C ILE A 94 -4.05 -8.04 1.68
N PHE A 95 -5.19 -8.56 1.19
CA PHE A 95 -6.16 -7.80 0.43
C PHE A 95 -7.01 -6.87 1.32
N GLN A 96 -7.56 -5.84 0.69
CA GLN A 96 -8.61 -4.99 1.27
C GLN A 96 -9.82 -5.87 1.64
N GLU A 97 -10.41 -5.65 2.81
CA GLU A 97 -11.44 -6.54 3.41
C GLU A 97 -10.97 -7.97 3.71
N PRO A 98 -9.97 -8.13 4.57
CA PRO A 98 -9.43 -9.44 4.95
C PRO A 98 -10.52 -10.43 5.41
N MET A 99 -11.59 -9.95 6.04
CA MET A 99 -12.69 -10.78 6.51
C MET A 99 -13.36 -11.64 5.42
N THR A 100 -13.24 -11.28 4.14
CA THR A 100 -13.79 -12.05 2.99
C THR A 100 -12.77 -12.98 2.33
N SER A 101 -11.49 -12.87 2.66
CA SER A 101 -10.43 -13.63 1.98
C SER A 101 -10.34 -15.09 2.44
N LEU A 102 -10.88 -15.42 3.62
CA LEU A 102 -10.98 -16.81 4.08
C LEU A 102 -12.26 -17.45 3.56
N ASN A 103 -12.12 -18.60 2.89
CA ASN A 103 -13.25 -19.39 2.43
C ASN A 103 -13.99 -20.01 3.63
N PRO A 104 -15.28 -19.67 3.87
CA PRO A 104 -16.01 -20.09 5.05
C PRO A 104 -16.35 -21.58 5.08
N VAL A 105 -16.27 -22.29 3.94
CA VAL A 105 -16.58 -23.73 3.86
C VAL A 105 -15.37 -24.62 4.11
N PHE A 106 -14.18 -24.04 4.31
CA PHE A 106 -12.95 -24.77 4.61
C PHE A 106 -12.44 -24.44 6.01
N THR A 107 -11.82 -25.43 6.65
CA THR A 107 -11.13 -25.22 7.92
C THR A 107 -9.91 -24.31 7.74
N ILE A 108 -9.46 -23.71 8.84
CA ILE A 108 -8.22 -22.91 8.85
C ILE A 108 -7.03 -23.77 8.41
N GLU A 109 -6.95 -25.02 8.88
CA GLU A 109 -5.93 -26.00 8.50
C GLU A 109 -5.83 -26.15 6.99
N ARG A 110 -6.98 -26.35 6.32
CA ARG A 110 -7.01 -26.62 4.89
C ARG A 110 -6.47 -25.44 4.09
N GLN A 111 -6.80 -24.22 4.51
CA GLN A 111 -6.39 -22.99 3.80
C GLN A 111 -4.94 -22.62 4.11
N LEU A 112 -4.51 -22.78 5.36
CA LEU A 112 -3.16 -22.43 5.80
C LEU A 112 -2.10 -23.45 5.35
N SER A 113 -2.49 -24.73 5.16
CA SER A 113 -1.59 -25.77 4.66
C SER A 113 -1.33 -25.70 3.16
N GLU A 114 -2.25 -25.12 2.38
CA GLU A 114 -2.21 -25.10 0.92
C GLU A 114 -0.96 -24.39 0.36
N PRO A 115 -0.56 -23.19 0.82
CA PRO A 115 0.66 -22.54 0.33
C PRO A 115 1.93 -23.38 0.51
N PHE A 116 2.05 -24.06 1.66
CA PHE A 116 3.20 -24.95 1.93
C PHE A 116 3.27 -26.12 0.97
N MET A 117 2.12 -26.72 0.64
CA MET A 117 2.06 -27.85 -0.28
C MET A 117 2.36 -27.41 -1.71
N ILE A 118 1.82 -26.26 -2.14
CA ILE A 118 1.97 -25.75 -3.51
C ILE A 118 3.37 -25.22 -3.77
N HIS A 119 3.93 -24.42 -2.85
CA HIS A 119 5.16 -23.66 -3.10
C HIS A 119 6.40 -24.25 -2.45
N GLN A 120 6.25 -24.98 -1.35
CA GLN A 120 7.37 -25.55 -0.58
C GLN A 120 7.49 -27.08 -0.73
N GLY A 121 6.57 -27.71 -1.48
CA GLY A 121 6.59 -29.16 -1.72
C GLY A 121 6.38 -30.02 -0.46
N MET A 122 5.85 -29.44 0.61
CA MET A 122 5.65 -30.13 1.88
C MET A 122 4.55 -31.19 1.77
N SER A 123 4.72 -32.30 2.48
CA SER A 123 3.64 -33.28 2.65
C SER A 123 2.49 -32.68 3.46
N LYS A 124 1.29 -33.25 3.33
CA LYS A 124 0.11 -32.81 4.10
C LYS A 124 0.34 -32.82 5.62
N LYS A 125 1.16 -33.76 6.13
CA LYS A 125 1.48 -33.86 7.56
C LYS A 125 2.39 -32.69 7.99
N GLU A 126 3.45 -32.43 7.25
CA GLU A 126 4.39 -31.33 7.52
C GLU A 126 3.68 -29.97 7.41
N ALA A 127 2.88 -29.78 6.36
CA ALA A 127 2.12 -28.55 6.15
C ALA A 127 1.12 -28.27 7.29
N LYS A 128 0.55 -29.31 7.90
CA LYS A 128 -0.33 -29.18 9.07
C LYS A 128 0.44 -28.74 10.32
N GLU A 129 1.59 -29.37 10.58
CA GLU A 129 2.45 -28.99 11.70
C GLU A 129 2.90 -27.53 11.55
N LYS A 130 3.31 -27.14 10.35
CA LYS A 130 3.69 -25.76 10.01
C LYS A 130 2.53 -24.78 10.15
N SER A 131 1.31 -25.18 9.81
CA SER A 131 0.11 -24.35 10.00
C SER A 131 -0.10 -23.99 11.47
N VAL A 132 0.10 -24.94 12.39
CA VAL A 132 -0.01 -24.69 13.84
C VAL A 132 1.10 -23.75 14.32
N GLU A 133 2.33 -23.92 13.82
CA GLU A 133 3.44 -22.99 14.12
C GLU A 133 3.13 -21.57 13.66
N MET A 134 2.59 -21.40 12.45
CA MET A 134 2.21 -20.08 11.93
C MET A 134 1.12 -19.43 12.77
N LEU A 135 0.10 -20.17 13.20
CA LEU A 135 -0.92 -19.64 14.11
C LEU A 135 -0.31 -19.20 15.46
N ARG A 136 0.66 -19.95 15.98
CA ARG A 136 1.39 -19.58 17.21
C ARG A 136 2.18 -18.29 17.01
N MET A 137 2.86 -18.15 15.88
CA MET A 137 3.65 -16.97 15.51
C MET A 137 2.79 -15.70 15.44
N VAL A 138 1.57 -15.79 14.90
CA VAL A 138 0.61 -14.66 14.91
C VAL A 138 -0.16 -14.47 16.23
N LYS A 139 0.28 -15.15 17.29
CA LYS A 139 -0.27 -15.07 18.66
C LYS A 139 -1.75 -15.47 18.73
N ILE A 140 -2.18 -16.46 17.95
CA ILE A 140 -3.51 -17.07 18.10
C ILE A 140 -3.52 -17.95 19.37
N PRO A 141 -4.50 -17.78 20.28
CA PRO A 141 -4.63 -18.64 21.44
C PRO A 141 -5.08 -20.04 21.02
N ASN A 142 -4.53 -21.07 21.68
CA ASN A 142 -4.85 -22.49 21.43
C ASN A 142 -4.79 -22.87 19.93
N PRO A 143 -3.64 -22.66 19.25
CA PRO A 143 -3.53 -22.83 17.80
C PRO A 143 -3.90 -24.25 17.34
N GLU A 144 -3.64 -25.27 18.16
CA GLU A 144 -3.97 -26.68 17.90
C GLU A 144 -5.49 -26.92 17.80
N SER A 145 -6.29 -26.09 18.48
CA SER A 145 -7.75 -26.09 18.41
C SER A 145 -8.24 -25.23 17.24
N VAL A 146 -7.72 -24.00 17.13
CA VAL A 146 -8.14 -23.03 16.11
C VAL A 146 -7.89 -23.52 14.69
N VAL A 147 -6.80 -24.25 14.45
CA VAL A 147 -6.49 -24.80 13.12
C VAL A 147 -7.63 -25.69 12.59
N LYS A 148 -8.39 -26.35 13.48
CA LYS A 148 -9.51 -27.24 13.10
C LYS A 148 -10.83 -26.50 12.92
N GLN A 149 -10.89 -25.22 13.29
CA GLN A 149 -12.09 -24.39 13.21
C GLN A 149 -12.30 -23.86 11.79
N TYR A 150 -13.50 -23.34 11.55
CA TYR A 150 -13.88 -22.61 10.35
C TYR A 150 -13.80 -21.09 10.59
N PRO A 151 -13.64 -20.27 9.53
CA PRO A 151 -13.54 -18.81 9.67
C PRO A 151 -14.69 -18.20 10.47
N PHE A 152 -15.93 -18.64 10.26
CA PHE A 152 -17.11 -18.10 10.95
C PHE A 152 -17.11 -18.33 12.47
N GLN A 153 -16.25 -19.22 12.99
CA GLN A 153 -16.09 -19.48 14.43
C GLN A 153 -15.07 -18.53 15.09
N LEU A 154 -14.36 -17.72 14.31
CA LEU A 154 -13.32 -16.82 14.78
C LEU A 154 -13.83 -15.38 14.90
N SER A 155 -13.28 -14.62 15.86
CA SER A 155 -13.44 -13.17 15.93
C SER A 155 -12.75 -12.46 14.77
N GLY A 156 -13.10 -11.20 14.51
CA GLY A 156 -12.49 -10.42 13.43
C GLY A 156 -10.96 -10.34 13.52
N GLY A 157 -10.44 -10.00 14.70
CA GLY A 157 -8.99 -9.98 14.95
C GLY A 157 -8.31 -11.35 14.80
N MET A 158 -9.00 -12.45 15.13
CA MET A 158 -8.46 -13.80 14.90
C MET A 158 -8.40 -14.14 13.41
N ARG A 159 -9.45 -13.82 12.62
CA ARG A 159 -9.42 -14.00 11.16
C ARG A 159 -8.30 -13.20 10.52
N GLN A 160 -8.08 -11.96 11.00
CA GLN A 160 -6.99 -11.11 10.55
C GLN A 160 -5.62 -11.76 10.77
N ARG A 161 -5.38 -12.24 12.00
CA ARG A 161 -4.14 -12.93 12.35
C ARG A 161 -3.93 -14.19 11.51
N VAL A 162 -4.99 -14.98 11.28
CA VAL A 162 -4.93 -16.16 10.40
C VAL A 162 -4.53 -15.77 8.98
N MET A 163 -5.08 -14.68 8.45
CA MET A 163 -4.70 -14.20 7.12
C MET A 163 -3.27 -13.70 7.04
N ILE A 164 -2.80 -12.96 8.05
CA ILE A 164 -1.40 -12.54 8.14
C ILE A 164 -0.50 -13.78 8.17
N ALA A 165 -0.90 -14.81 8.92
CA ALA A 165 -0.19 -16.09 8.97
C ALA A 165 -0.14 -16.77 7.59
N MET A 166 -1.24 -16.74 6.85
CA MET A 166 -1.33 -17.29 5.50
C MET A 166 -0.48 -16.52 4.49
N ALA A 167 -0.50 -15.18 4.55
CA ALA A 167 0.32 -14.33 3.68
C ALA A 167 1.83 -14.50 3.97
N LEU A 168 2.19 -14.74 5.22
CA LEU A 168 3.58 -14.95 5.64
C LEU A 168 4.03 -16.42 5.62
N ALA A 169 3.15 -17.34 5.23
CA ALA A 169 3.41 -18.78 5.30
C ALA A 169 4.72 -19.17 4.62
N CYS A 170 4.95 -18.72 3.38
CA CYS A 170 6.15 -19.03 2.62
C CYS A 170 7.31 -18.05 2.85
N VAL A 171 7.25 -17.19 3.88
CA VAL A 171 8.31 -16.22 4.19
C VAL A 171 8.64 -15.35 2.95
N PRO A 172 7.66 -14.57 2.45
CA PRO A 172 7.85 -13.79 1.23
C PRO A 172 8.92 -12.72 1.43
N LYS A 173 9.67 -12.43 0.36
CA LYS A 173 10.61 -11.30 0.35
C LYS A 173 9.87 -9.97 0.40
N LEU A 174 8.68 -9.90 -0.21
CA LEU A 174 7.80 -8.73 -0.21
C LEU A 174 6.38 -9.10 0.22
N LEU A 175 5.88 -8.39 1.24
CA LEU A 175 4.48 -8.41 1.65
C LEU A 175 3.80 -7.12 1.19
N ILE A 176 2.80 -7.24 0.33
CA ILE A 176 1.90 -6.14 -0.02
C ILE A 176 0.74 -6.17 0.98
N ALA A 177 0.55 -5.10 1.74
CA ALA A 177 -0.53 -5.00 2.71
C ALA A 177 -1.46 -3.86 2.31
N ASP A 178 -2.59 -4.19 1.68
CA ASP A 178 -3.56 -3.23 1.18
C ASP A 178 -4.69 -2.99 2.18
N GLU A 179 -4.62 -1.87 2.89
CA GLU A 179 -5.57 -1.51 3.94
C GLU A 179 -5.77 -2.63 4.98
N PRO A 180 -4.69 -3.21 5.54
CA PRO A 180 -4.74 -4.45 6.31
C PRO A 180 -5.41 -4.30 7.69
N THR A 181 -5.79 -3.09 8.08
CA THR A 181 -6.46 -2.82 9.36
C THR A 181 -7.79 -2.10 9.21
N THR A 182 -8.29 -1.94 7.99
CA THR A 182 -9.61 -1.35 7.75
C THR A 182 -10.70 -2.21 8.40
N ALA A 183 -11.72 -1.54 8.94
CA ALA A 183 -12.87 -2.14 9.64
C ALA A 183 -12.54 -2.87 10.97
N LEU A 184 -11.36 -2.63 11.56
CA LEU A 184 -11.00 -3.08 12.91
C LEU A 184 -11.13 -1.92 13.91
N ASP A 185 -11.41 -2.24 15.17
CA ASP A 185 -11.32 -1.24 16.24
C ASP A 185 -9.87 -0.81 16.47
N VAL A 186 -9.68 0.39 17.02
CA VAL A 186 -8.35 1.01 17.23
C VAL A 186 -7.41 0.12 18.06
N THR A 187 -7.95 -0.65 19.01
CA THR A 187 -7.12 -1.53 19.86
C THR A 187 -6.60 -2.72 19.06
N ILE A 188 -7.47 -3.39 18.30
CA ILE A 188 -7.07 -4.51 17.44
C ILE A 188 -6.16 -4.03 16.32
N GLN A 189 -6.43 -2.88 15.70
CA GLN A 189 -5.54 -2.26 14.71
C GLN A 189 -4.11 -2.12 15.26
N ALA A 190 -3.93 -1.49 16.42
CA ALA A 190 -2.61 -1.33 17.03
C ALA A 190 -1.91 -2.68 17.29
N GLN A 191 -2.65 -3.70 17.74
CA GLN A 191 -2.11 -5.05 17.92
C GLN A 191 -1.65 -5.70 16.62
N ILE A 192 -2.38 -5.49 15.52
CA ILE A 192 -2.06 -6.03 14.19
C ILE A 192 -0.83 -5.32 13.60
N LEU A 193 -0.78 -3.99 13.66
CA LEU A 193 0.38 -3.21 13.22
C LEU A 193 1.64 -3.62 13.99
N LYS A 194 1.54 -3.75 15.31
CA LYS A 194 2.62 -4.24 16.16
C LYS A 194 3.07 -5.65 15.76
N LEU A 195 2.12 -6.56 15.52
CA LEU A 195 2.42 -7.91 15.06
C LEU A 195 3.19 -7.89 13.72
N MET A 196 2.72 -7.13 12.74
CA MET A 196 3.38 -7.02 11.44
C MET A 196 4.81 -6.47 11.56
N ASN A 197 5.02 -5.44 12.39
CA ASN A 197 6.33 -4.88 12.65
C ASN A 197 7.28 -5.86 13.36
N ASP A 198 6.78 -6.65 14.30
CA ASP A 198 7.57 -7.68 14.97
C ASP A 198 7.97 -8.79 13.97
N LEU A 199 7.04 -9.23 13.11
CA LEU A 199 7.29 -10.26 12.10
C LEU A 199 8.23 -9.78 10.99
N LYS A 200 8.13 -8.52 10.56
CA LYS A 200 9.09 -7.88 9.65
C LYS A 200 10.52 -8.03 10.17
N LYS A 201 10.73 -7.76 11.47
CA LYS A 201 12.05 -7.81 12.12
C LYS A 201 12.58 -9.23 12.27
N GLU A 202 11.69 -10.18 12.57
CA GLU A 202 12.06 -11.58 12.78
C GLU A 202 12.37 -12.31 11.47
N ILE A 203 11.59 -12.03 10.42
CA ILE A 203 11.61 -12.79 9.16
C ILE A 203 12.46 -12.08 8.08
N GLY A 204 12.66 -10.76 8.17
CA GLY A 204 13.40 -9.98 7.18
C GLY A 204 12.60 -9.64 5.91
N THR A 205 11.28 -9.83 5.93
CA THR A 205 10.37 -9.45 4.84
C THR A 205 10.32 -7.93 4.65
N SER A 206 10.25 -7.47 3.41
CA SER A 206 10.00 -6.06 3.08
C SER A 206 8.49 -5.82 2.95
N ILE A 207 8.00 -4.62 3.25
CA ILE A 207 6.56 -4.34 3.25
C ILE A 207 6.23 -3.18 2.30
N LEU A 208 5.27 -3.40 1.42
CA LEU A 208 4.55 -2.32 0.73
C LEU A 208 3.23 -2.11 1.44
N PHE A 209 3.15 -1.07 2.28
CA PHE A 209 2.02 -0.83 3.17
C PHE A 209 1.12 0.26 2.61
N ILE A 210 -0.14 -0.05 2.32
CA ILE A 210 -1.08 0.89 1.71
C ILE A 210 -2.16 1.21 2.73
N THR A 211 -2.40 2.50 2.94
CA THR A 211 -3.47 2.99 3.80
C THR A 211 -3.89 4.39 3.38
N HIS A 212 -5.01 4.87 3.89
CA HIS A 212 -5.38 6.28 3.83
C HIS A 212 -5.03 7.03 5.13
N ASP A 213 -4.58 6.32 6.17
CA ASP A 213 -4.25 6.89 7.48
C ASP A 213 -2.76 7.22 7.61
N LEU A 214 -2.44 8.51 7.64
CA LEU A 214 -1.08 9.02 7.83
C LEU A 214 -0.50 8.69 9.22
N GLY A 215 -1.33 8.58 10.26
CA GLY A 215 -0.88 8.18 11.60
C GLY A 215 -0.29 6.78 11.60
N VAL A 216 -0.93 5.85 10.89
CA VAL A 216 -0.42 4.48 10.70
C VAL A 216 0.87 4.47 9.89
N ILE A 217 0.97 5.28 8.84
CA ILE A 217 2.21 5.41 8.05
C ILE A 217 3.38 5.85 8.95
N ASN A 218 3.15 6.83 9.82
CA ASN A 218 4.19 7.34 10.71
C ASN A 218 4.73 6.26 11.68
N GLU A 219 3.93 5.27 12.03
CA GLU A 219 4.33 4.15 12.90
C GLU A 219 5.00 2.99 12.13
N MET A 220 4.56 2.74 10.89
CA MET A 220 4.90 1.51 10.15
C MET A 220 6.02 1.67 9.11
N ALA A 221 6.12 2.84 8.50
CA ALA A 221 6.90 3.02 7.28
C ALA A 221 8.28 3.65 7.53
N ASP A 222 9.26 3.23 6.74
CA ASP A 222 10.58 3.86 6.69
C ASP A 222 10.55 5.06 5.73
N ASP A 223 9.97 4.83 4.54
CA ASP A 223 9.73 5.81 3.49
C ASP A 223 8.24 5.86 3.13
N VAL A 224 7.76 6.98 2.59
CA VAL A 224 6.37 7.15 2.17
C VAL A 224 6.30 7.74 0.77
N ALA A 225 5.38 7.22 -0.05
CA ALA A 225 4.94 7.79 -1.32
C ALA A 225 3.48 8.24 -1.19
N VAL A 226 3.25 9.54 -1.32
CA VAL A 226 1.92 10.14 -1.34
C VAL A 226 1.41 10.11 -2.79
N MET A 227 0.25 9.50 -3.00
CA MET A 227 -0.39 9.36 -4.29
C MET A 227 -1.66 10.20 -4.43
N TYR A 228 -1.83 10.83 -5.58
CA TYR A 228 -3.01 11.59 -5.96
C TYR A 228 -3.34 11.39 -7.44
N CYS A 229 -4.59 11.08 -7.76
CA CYS A 229 -5.08 10.87 -9.14
C CYS A 229 -4.15 10.00 -10.02
N GLY A 230 -3.67 8.89 -9.48
CA GLY A 230 -2.83 7.94 -10.20
C GLY A 230 -1.36 8.35 -10.31
N GLN A 231 -0.91 9.37 -9.59
CA GLN A 231 0.48 9.85 -9.59
C GLN A 231 1.09 9.86 -8.21
N VAL A 232 2.39 9.59 -8.12
CA VAL A 232 3.18 9.96 -6.94
C VAL A 232 3.39 11.47 -6.98
N VAL A 233 2.91 12.16 -5.95
CA VAL A 233 3.03 13.62 -5.83
C VAL A 233 4.12 14.05 -4.86
N GLU A 234 4.47 13.19 -3.92
CA GLU A 234 5.58 13.39 -2.99
C GLU A 234 6.10 12.05 -2.49
N LYS A 235 7.41 11.88 -2.40
CA LYS A 235 8.05 10.71 -1.83
C LYS A 235 9.23 11.13 -0.98
N ALA A 236 9.29 10.67 0.26
CA ALA A 236 10.40 10.96 1.17
C ALA A 236 10.47 9.95 2.32
N PRO A 237 11.56 9.94 3.10
CA PRO A 237 11.58 9.32 4.41
C PRO A 237 10.42 9.83 5.27
N VAL A 238 9.80 8.95 6.06
CA VAL A 238 8.66 9.32 6.92
C VAL A 238 9.01 10.50 7.82
N ARG A 239 10.20 10.50 8.41
CA ARG A 239 10.70 11.63 9.24
C ARG A 239 10.70 12.99 8.53
N THR A 240 10.83 13.02 7.21
CA THR A 240 10.83 14.26 6.42
C THR A 240 9.41 14.79 6.22
N ILE A 241 8.44 13.90 5.98
CA ILE A 241 7.02 14.28 5.80
C ILE A 241 6.38 14.72 7.11
N PHE A 242 6.65 14.01 8.20
CA PHE A 242 6.08 14.30 9.52
C PHE A 242 6.93 15.28 10.35
N GLY A 243 8.14 15.61 9.90
CA GLY A 243 9.07 16.51 10.58
C GLY A 243 8.64 17.98 10.51
N LYS A 244 8.93 18.74 11.58
CA LYS A 244 8.61 20.19 11.66
C LYS A 244 9.58 21.06 10.85
N ASP A 245 10.77 20.55 10.55
CA ASP A 245 11.86 21.33 9.94
C ASP A 245 11.83 21.34 8.41
N SER A 246 11.01 20.50 7.78
CA SER A 246 10.94 20.43 6.33
C SER A 246 10.27 21.67 5.74
N VAL A 247 11.04 22.44 4.97
CA VAL A 247 10.58 23.64 4.24
C VAL A 247 9.96 23.29 2.87
N TYR A 248 10.01 22.02 2.47
CA TYR A 248 9.43 21.51 1.23
C TYR A 248 8.26 20.57 1.52
N SER A 249 7.23 20.60 0.66
CA SER A 249 6.15 19.60 0.67
C SER A 249 5.35 19.71 -0.63
N HIS A 250 4.51 18.77 -0.99
CA HIS A 250 3.44 19.01 -1.97
C HIS A 250 2.21 19.64 -1.26
N PRO A 251 1.51 20.63 -1.84
CA PRO A 251 0.31 21.23 -1.23
C PRO A 251 -0.77 20.23 -0.80
N TYR A 252 -0.92 19.14 -1.55
CA TYR A 252 -1.80 18.01 -1.19
C TYR A 252 -1.35 17.30 0.10
N THR A 253 -0.07 16.94 0.21
CA THR A 253 0.48 16.29 1.41
C THR A 253 0.33 17.19 2.63
N GLU A 254 0.63 18.48 2.47
CA GLU A 254 0.41 19.49 3.51
C GLU A 254 -1.06 19.53 3.94
N GLY A 255 -1.99 19.54 2.98
CA GLY A 255 -3.43 19.46 3.25
C GLY A 255 -3.82 18.19 4.03
N LEU A 256 -3.33 17.02 3.61
CA LEU A 256 -3.59 15.76 4.33
C LEU A 256 -3.09 15.83 5.78
N MET A 257 -1.89 16.40 5.98
CA MET A 257 -1.28 16.56 7.31
C MET A 257 -2.02 17.54 8.24
N TYR A 258 -2.77 18.51 7.69
CA TYR A 258 -3.63 19.41 8.47
C TYR A 258 -5.04 18.84 8.70
N SER A 259 -5.48 17.92 7.85
CA SER A 259 -6.77 17.23 8.00
C SER A 259 -6.73 16.09 9.03
N VAL A 260 -5.56 15.69 9.53
CA VAL A 260 -5.40 14.65 10.54
C VAL A 260 -5.26 15.28 11.94
N PRO A 261 -6.10 14.89 12.92
CA PRO A 261 -5.99 15.39 14.30
C PRO A 261 -4.66 14.97 14.93
N ARG A 262 -3.95 15.92 15.52
CA ARG A 262 -2.70 15.65 16.26
C ARG A 262 -2.96 15.74 17.77
N LEU A 263 -2.18 14.99 18.55
CA LEU A 263 -2.24 15.03 20.02
C LEU A 263 -1.96 16.43 20.60
N ASP A 264 -1.22 17.27 19.88
CA ASP A 264 -0.91 18.65 20.24
C ASP A 264 -1.92 19.67 19.67
N THR A 265 -2.95 19.23 18.95
CA THR A 265 -4.00 20.12 18.43
C THR A 265 -4.90 20.59 19.59
N PRO A 266 -5.01 21.90 19.86
CA PRO A 266 -5.87 22.40 20.93
C PRO A 266 -7.33 22.00 20.72
N THR A 267 -8.01 21.64 21.81
CA THR A 267 -9.44 21.29 21.79
C THR A 267 -10.27 22.47 21.28
N GLY A 268 -11.18 22.20 20.34
CA GLY A 268 -12.07 23.20 19.75
C GLY A 268 -11.55 23.87 18.47
N VAL A 269 -10.34 23.54 18.00
CA VAL A 269 -9.84 24.00 16.69
C VAL A 269 -10.44 23.14 15.57
N ARG A 270 -11.04 23.80 14.57
CA ARG A 270 -11.57 23.12 13.37
C ARG A 270 -10.41 22.73 12.46
N LEU A 271 -10.32 21.45 12.12
CA LEU A 271 -9.33 20.95 11.16
C LEU A 271 -9.57 21.57 9.77
N GLU A 272 -8.50 21.95 9.09
CA GLU A 272 -8.55 22.44 7.72
C GLU A 272 -8.70 21.24 6.78
N ALA A 273 -9.86 21.17 6.11
CA ALA A 273 -10.13 20.15 5.10
C ALA A 273 -9.63 20.61 3.73
N ILE A 274 -9.11 19.67 2.93
CA ILE A 274 -8.78 19.95 1.53
C ILE A 274 -10.07 20.31 0.76
N PRO A 275 -10.17 21.49 0.13
CA PRO A 275 -11.40 21.94 -0.52
C PRO A 275 -11.72 21.10 -1.76
N GLY A 276 -12.99 21.14 -2.17
CA GLY A 276 -13.48 20.52 -3.39
C GLY A 276 -13.54 18.98 -3.35
N ALA A 277 -13.75 18.37 -4.51
CA ALA A 277 -13.82 16.92 -4.69
C ALA A 277 -12.68 16.42 -5.58
N VAL A 278 -12.26 15.16 -5.40
CA VAL A 278 -11.28 14.52 -6.27
C VAL A 278 -11.79 14.56 -7.73
N PRO A 279 -10.97 15.01 -8.70
CA PRO A 279 -11.33 15.00 -10.10
C PRO A 279 -11.76 13.62 -10.58
N HIS A 280 -12.74 13.60 -11.49
CA HIS A 280 -13.20 12.34 -12.07
C HIS A 280 -12.08 11.73 -12.93
N PRO A 281 -11.76 10.42 -12.82
CA PRO A 281 -10.63 9.81 -13.54
C PRO A 281 -10.71 9.87 -15.08
N LEU A 282 -11.93 9.98 -15.64
CA LEU A 282 -12.15 10.19 -17.08
C LEU A 282 -11.95 11.65 -17.54
N ASN A 283 -11.92 12.61 -16.62
CA ASN A 283 -11.80 14.03 -16.91
C ASN A 283 -10.78 14.68 -15.98
N LEU A 284 -9.53 14.21 -16.11
CA LEU A 284 -8.42 14.72 -15.32
C LEU A 284 -7.99 16.10 -15.84
N PRO A 285 -7.53 17.02 -14.96
CA PRO A 285 -6.96 18.30 -15.38
C PRO A 285 -5.80 18.12 -16.36
N VAL A 286 -5.66 19.07 -17.29
CA VAL A 286 -4.59 19.07 -18.29
C VAL A 286 -3.22 19.22 -17.62
N GLY A 287 -3.05 20.24 -16.78
CA GLY A 287 -1.82 20.45 -16.02
C GLY A 287 -1.72 19.58 -14.76
N CYS A 288 -1.30 20.20 -13.65
CA CYS A 288 -1.25 19.57 -12.33
C CYS A 288 -2.62 19.04 -11.92
N LYS A 289 -2.70 17.75 -11.60
CA LYS A 289 -3.97 17.09 -11.24
C LYS A 289 -4.61 17.66 -9.97
N PHE A 290 -3.79 18.21 -9.08
CA PHE A 290 -4.25 18.84 -7.83
C PHE A 290 -4.60 20.34 -7.98
N ALA A 291 -4.30 20.98 -9.12
CA ALA A 291 -4.53 22.42 -9.32
C ALA A 291 -5.96 22.88 -8.96
N PRO A 292 -7.05 22.14 -9.31
CA PRO A 292 -8.42 22.57 -8.96
C PRO A 292 -8.72 22.65 -7.45
N ARG A 293 -7.92 22.01 -6.60
CA ARG A 293 -8.07 21.97 -5.14
C ARG A 293 -6.91 22.63 -4.39
N CYS A 294 -5.88 23.05 -5.12
CA CYS A 294 -4.68 23.65 -4.54
C CYS A 294 -4.95 25.13 -4.28
N LYS A 295 -4.84 25.56 -3.01
CA LYS A 295 -4.95 26.98 -2.63
C LYS A 295 -3.88 27.87 -3.27
N TYR A 296 -2.78 27.27 -3.73
CA TYR A 296 -1.61 27.93 -4.33
C TYR A 296 -1.51 27.70 -5.84
N ALA A 297 -2.60 27.32 -6.50
CA ALA A 297 -2.59 27.09 -7.94
C ALA A 297 -2.30 28.38 -8.70
N THR A 298 -1.41 28.30 -9.70
CA THR A 298 -1.12 29.39 -10.64
C THR A 298 -1.56 28.97 -12.04
N ASP A 299 -1.60 29.92 -12.98
CA ASP A 299 -1.87 29.63 -14.39
C ASP A 299 -0.97 28.53 -14.97
N LYS A 300 0.30 28.48 -14.55
CA LYS A 300 1.23 27.42 -14.93
C LYS A 300 0.73 26.05 -14.48
N CYS A 301 0.21 25.94 -13.26
CA CYS A 301 -0.34 24.70 -12.71
C CYS A 301 -1.54 24.18 -13.52
N HIS A 302 -2.34 25.07 -14.13
CA HIS A 302 -3.49 24.69 -14.93
C HIS A 302 -3.11 24.25 -16.35
N ARG A 303 -2.04 24.82 -16.92
CA ARG A 303 -1.62 24.60 -18.30
C ARG A 303 -0.57 23.50 -18.47
N GLU A 304 0.29 23.30 -17.48
CA GLU A 304 1.44 22.39 -17.56
C GLU A 304 1.43 21.34 -16.45
N GLU A 305 1.95 20.16 -16.75
CA GLU A 305 2.05 19.04 -15.81
C GLU A 305 3.43 19.02 -15.14
N PRO A 306 3.52 19.16 -13.81
CA PRO A 306 4.79 19.10 -13.11
C PRO A 306 5.38 17.68 -13.17
N LYS A 307 6.70 17.60 -13.33
CA LYS A 307 7.46 16.36 -13.21
C LYS A 307 7.72 16.04 -11.74
N LEU A 308 7.91 14.76 -11.43
CA LEU A 308 8.41 14.33 -10.12
C LEU A 308 9.93 14.61 -10.10
N GLU A 309 10.36 15.54 -9.28
CA GLU A 309 11.77 15.98 -9.21
C GLU A 309 12.32 15.78 -7.79
N GLU A 310 13.57 15.34 -7.70
CA GLU A 310 14.30 15.26 -6.43
C GLU A 310 14.73 16.67 -6.00
N ILE A 311 14.09 17.19 -4.95
CA ILE A 311 14.32 18.54 -4.42
C ILE A 311 15.47 18.53 -3.41
N GLU A 312 15.55 17.46 -2.62
CA GLU A 312 16.65 17.15 -1.72
C GLU A 312 16.90 15.65 -1.75
N LYS A 313 18.05 15.19 -1.23
CA LYS A 313 18.42 13.77 -1.28
C LYS A 313 17.33 12.88 -0.67
N GLY A 314 16.70 12.05 -1.51
CA GLY A 314 15.61 11.16 -1.12
C GLY A 314 14.26 11.85 -0.90
N HIS A 315 14.10 13.11 -1.28
CA HIS A 315 12.83 13.85 -1.21
C HIS A 315 12.42 14.31 -2.62
N GLU A 316 11.46 13.61 -3.19
CA GLU A 316 10.93 13.85 -4.54
C GLU A 316 9.55 14.51 -4.44
N ILE A 317 9.30 15.59 -5.19
CA ILE A 317 8.01 16.30 -5.20
C ILE A 317 7.58 16.60 -6.64
N ARG A 318 6.30 16.34 -6.95
CA ARG A 318 5.66 16.66 -8.24
C ARG A 318 4.95 18.01 -8.18
N CYS A 319 5.71 19.10 -8.05
CA CYS A 319 5.14 20.45 -7.90
C CYS A 319 6.05 21.51 -8.51
N PHE A 320 5.48 22.53 -9.16
CA PHE A 320 6.26 23.71 -9.59
C PHE A 320 6.74 24.57 -8.42
N TYR A 321 6.06 24.52 -7.27
CA TYR A 321 6.34 25.35 -6.10
C TYR A 321 6.47 24.48 -4.83
N PRO A 322 7.49 23.60 -4.73
CA PRO A 322 7.66 22.66 -3.64
C PRO A 322 8.00 23.34 -2.31
N LYS A 323 8.61 24.53 -2.34
CA LYS A 323 9.00 25.29 -1.14
C LYS A 323 7.80 26.01 -0.51
N LYS A 324 7.47 25.69 0.75
CA LYS A 324 6.25 26.18 1.45
C LYS A 324 6.16 27.72 1.49
N GLY A 325 7.25 28.40 1.87
CA GLY A 325 7.26 29.85 2.06
C GLY A 325 7.23 30.71 0.78
N VAL A 326 7.31 30.09 -0.41
CA VAL A 326 7.28 30.81 -1.71
C VAL A 326 5.86 30.82 -2.31
N ARG A 327 4.90 30.15 -1.66
CA ARG A 327 3.53 30.04 -2.14
C ARG A 327 2.73 31.28 -1.72
N SER A 328 2.56 32.24 -2.63
CA SER A 328 1.58 33.34 -2.44
C SER A 328 0.24 32.97 -3.09
N ASN A 329 -0.84 33.44 -2.47
CA ASN A 329 -2.13 33.60 -3.14
C ASN A 329 -2.09 35.01 -3.73
N ASP A 330 -1.51 35.18 -4.91
CA ASP A 330 -1.74 36.40 -5.70
C ASP A 330 -2.98 36.22 -6.57
#